data_AF-A0A7S3LCE1-F1
#
_entry.id   AF-A0A7S3LCE1-F1
#
_cell.length_a   1.000
_cell.length_b   1.000
_cell.length_c   1.000
_cell.angle_alpha   90.00
_cell.angle_beta   90.00
_cell.angle_gamma   90.00
#
_symmetry.space_group_name_H-M   'P 1'
#
loop_
_entity.id
_entity.type
_entity.pdbx_description
1 polymer ?
#
loop_
_entity_poly.entity_id
_entity_poly.type
_entity_poly.pdbx_seq_one_letter_code
_entity_poly.pdbx_strand_id
1 'polypeptide(L)'
;MMNKLLLLFCWLSAVSRVVLLVEAVEEPRDDQATASSDLWPVVDCRRLVRGEADPAADAAIGNALLTRGFFFAQHVLETPTGKEEDAASTVKLAEVYEASRRAHALPVEEKRKYSGAGYTGPDVEKHELSYEPHKKSIVRAWDFAREVNSFVPEHTDYPDNLQDIMHRLYDRQALIGKVLLRAMARGLA
;
A
#
# COMPACT_ATOMS: atom_id res chain seq x y z
N MET A 1 8.93 -10.00 16.47
CA MET A 1 7.67 -9.81 15.72
C MET A 1 8.03 -9.51 14.26
N MET A 2 7.82 -10.47 13.36
CA MET A 2 7.94 -10.23 11.92
C MET A 2 6.73 -9.41 11.49
N ASN A 3 6.94 -8.14 11.14
CA ASN A 3 5.92 -7.31 10.51
C ASN A 3 5.61 -7.90 9.12
N LYS A 4 4.64 -8.80 9.05
CA LYS A 4 4.10 -9.32 7.79
C LYS A 4 3.26 -8.21 7.17
N LEU A 5 3.79 -7.62 6.10
CA LEU A 5 3.16 -6.53 5.37
C LEU A 5 2.20 -7.12 4.33
N LEU A 6 0.88 -7.01 4.55
CA LEU A 6 -0.10 -7.20 3.49
C LEU A 6 -0.38 -5.84 2.84
N LEU A 7 0.43 -5.44 1.86
CA LEU A 7 0.08 -4.37 0.95
C LEU A 7 -0.77 -4.99 -0.18
N LEU A 8 -2.08 -4.81 -0.12
CA LEU A 8 -2.96 -5.16 -1.22
C LEU A 8 -2.78 -4.11 -2.33
N PHE A 9 -1.93 -4.42 -3.31
CA PHE A 9 -1.75 -3.58 -4.49
C PHE A 9 -2.81 -3.93 -5.54
N CYS A 10 -3.88 -3.14 -5.65
CA CYS A 10 -4.73 -3.16 -6.83
C CYS A 10 -4.05 -2.38 -7.97
N TRP A 11 -3.15 -3.05 -8.70
CA TRP A 11 -2.53 -2.54 -9.93
C TRP A 11 -3.43 -2.78 -11.16
N LEU A 12 -4.74 -2.59 -11.01
CA LEU A 12 -5.70 -2.71 -12.12
C LEU A 12 -6.08 -1.30 -12.58
N SER A 13 -5.35 -0.84 -13.60
CA SER A 13 -5.54 0.34 -14.46
C SER A 13 -4.51 1.46 -14.27
N ALA A 14 -3.90 1.84 -15.40
CA ALA A 14 -2.82 2.82 -15.52
C ALA A 14 -3.24 4.28 -15.23
N VAL A 15 -4.36 4.53 -14.53
CA VAL A 15 -4.97 5.87 -14.48
C VAL A 15 -5.37 6.32 -13.05
N SER A 16 -5.33 5.46 -12.03
CA SER A 16 -5.56 5.93 -10.66
C SER A 16 -4.76 5.10 -9.67
N ARG A 17 -3.72 5.73 -9.12
CA ARG A 17 -2.97 5.23 -7.98
C ARG A 17 -3.73 5.68 -6.74
N VAL A 18 -4.57 4.82 -6.19
CA VAL A 18 -5.25 5.04 -4.91
C VAL A 18 -4.60 4.12 -3.88
N VAL A 19 -4.05 4.69 -2.82
CA VAL A 19 -3.59 3.93 -1.66
C VAL A 19 -4.71 3.94 -0.64
N LEU A 20 -5.35 2.78 -0.49
CA LEU A 20 -6.34 2.54 0.55
C LEU A 20 -5.62 2.27 1.88
N LEU A 21 -5.74 3.20 2.83
CA LEU A 21 -5.42 2.94 4.23
C LEU A 21 -6.64 2.33 4.90
N VAL A 22 -6.71 1.00 4.89
CA VAL A 22 -7.84 0.23 5.42
C VAL A 22 -7.65 -0.05 6.91
N GLU A 23 -8.57 0.43 7.73
CA GLU A 23 -8.78 -0.13 9.07
C GLU A 23 -9.96 -1.11 9.00
N ALA A 24 -9.65 -2.41 9.09
CA ALA A 24 -10.68 -3.44 9.21
C ALA A 24 -11.21 -3.43 10.65
N VAL A 25 -12.52 -3.25 10.82
CA VAL A 25 -13.21 -3.55 12.07
C VAL A 25 -13.42 -5.06 12.09
N GLU A 26 -12.43 -5.81 12.55
CA GLU A 26 -12.58 -7.27 12.72
C GLU A 26 -13.35 -7.57 14.02
N GLU A 27 -14.46 -8.29 13.89
CA GLU A 27 -14.93 -9.15 14.97
C GLU A 27 -13.93 -10.31 15.13
N PRO A 28 -13.48 -10.65 16.36
CA PRO A 28 -12.46 -11.66 16.56
C PRO A 28 -12.97 -13.02 16.09
N ARG A 29 -12.34 -13.59 15.06
CA ARG A 29 -12.48 -15.01 14.71
C ARG A 29 -11.33 -15.79 15.33
N ASP A 30 -11.68 -16.78 16.12
CA ASP A 30 -10.80 -17.63 16.94
C ASP A 30 -10.02 -18.69 16.13
N ASP A 31 -9.64 -18.35 14.90
CA ASP A 31 -8.90 -19.25 14.02
C ASP A 31 -7.42 -18.84 13.99
N GLN A 32 -6.68 -19.15 15.06
CA GLN A 32 -5.22 -19.13 15.04
C GLN A 32 -4.70 -20.27 14.16
N ALA A 33 -4.82 -20.11 12.84
CA ALA A 33 -4.07 -20.89 11.89
C ALA A 33 -2.61 -20.42 11.95
N THR A 34 -1.74 -21.25 12.52
CA THR A 34 -0.29 -21.13 12.36
C THR A 34 0.06 -21.28 10.88
N ALA A 35 -0.04 -20.17 10.13
CA ALA A 35 0.31 -20.14 8.72
C ALA A 35 1.81 -20.41 8.59
N SER A 36 2.15 -21.64 8.19
CA SER A 36 3.50 -22.00 7.75
C SER A 36 3.98 -20.96 6.74
N SER A 37 5.21 -20.47 6.91
CA SER A 37 5.88 -19.55 6.00
C SER A 37 5.95 -20.08 4.56
N ASP A 38 5.78 -21.39 4.37
CA ASP A 38 5.91 -22.05 3.06
C ASP A 38 4.70 -21.80 2.12
N LEU A 39 3.61 -21.21 2.65
CA LEU A 39 2.41 -20.94 1.86
C LEU A 39 2.54 -19.68 0.98
N TRP A 40 3.42 -18.75 1.33
CA TRP A 40 3.47 -17.42 0.73
C TRP A 40 4.86 -17.15 0.17
N PRO A 41 5.04 -17.02 -1.16
CA PRO A 41 6.36 -16.76 -1.72
C PRO A 41 6.87 -15.40 -1.25
N VAL A 42 8.03 -15.41 -0.58
CA VAL A 42 8.74 -14.20 -0.13
C VAL A 42 10.04 -14.10 -0.94
N VAL A 43 10.30 -12.95 -1.54
CA VAL A 43 11.53 -12.70 -2.33
C VAL A 43 12.35 -11.59 -1.68
N ASP A 44 13.64 -11.87 -1.44
CA ASP A 44 14.60 -10.85 -1.04
C ASP A 44 14.87 -9.89 -2.21
N CYS A 45 14.53 -8.62 -2.02
CA CYS A 45 14.73 -7.57 -3.02
C CYS A 45 15.87 -6.61 -2.66
N ARG A 46 16.69 -6.90 -1.63
CA ARG A 46 17.75 -5.98 -1.16
C ARG A 46 18.68 -5.54 -2.28
N ARG A 47 19.14 -6.47 -3.12
CA ARG A 47 20.03 -6.17 -4.25
C ARG A 47 19.30 -5.41 -5.35
N LEU A 48 18.08 -5.83 -5.66
CA LEU A 48 17.23 -5.16 -6.64
C LEU A 48 16.97 -3.69 -6.29
N VAL A 49 16.64 -3.37 -5.03
CA VAL A 49 16.40 -1.98 -4.61
C VAL A 49 17.66 -1.11 -4.59
N ARG A 50 18.84 -1.72 -4.51
CA ARG A 50 20.14 -1.04 -4.69
C ARG A 50 20.51 -0.84 -6.16
N GLY A 51 19.67 -1.30 -7.08
CA GLY A 51 19.93 -1.23 -8.52
C GLY A 51 20.92 -2.30 -9.02
N GLU A 52 21.22 -3.30 -8.20
CA GLU A 52 22.09 -4.41 -8.56
C GLU A 52 21.30 -5.49 -9.32
N ALA A 53 22.00 -6.22 -10.20
CA ALA A 53 21.44 -7.40 -10.83
C ALA A 53 21.32 -8.54 -9.81
N ASP A 54 20.16 -9.19 -9.80
CA ASP A 54 19.89 -10.34 -8.93
C ASP A 54 19.10 -11.42 -9.70
N PRO A 55 19.79 -12.27 -10.48
CA PRO A 55 19.13 -13.31 -11.26
C PRO A 55 18.33 -14.31 -10.40
N ALA A 56 18.76 -14.53 -9.15
CA ALA A 56 18.04 -15.41 -8.23
C ALA A 56 16.72 -14.78 -7.80
N ALA A 57 16.71 -13.48 -7.45
CA ALA A 57 15.47 -12.77 -7.15
C ALA A 57 14.56 -12.63 -8.38
N ASP A 58 15.13 -12.36 -9.56
CA ASP A 58 14.37 -12.31 -10.82
C ASP A 58 13.65 -13.65 -11.09
N ALA A 59 14.37 -14.77 -11.02
CA ALA A 59 13.79 -16.12 -11.21
C ALA A 59 12.76 -16.47 -10.14
N ALA A 60 12.99 -16.10 -8.88
CA ALA A 60 12.05 -16.32 -7.78
C ALA A 60 10.75 -15.54 -7.98
N ILE A 61 10.83 -14.28 -8.44
CA ILE A 61 9.67 -13.45 -8.80
C ILE A 61 8.90 -14.09 -9.95
N GLY A 62 9.59 -14.48 -11.03
CA GLY A 62 8.97 -15.13 -12.18
C GLY A 62 8.21 -16.39 -11.79
N ASN A 63 8.87 -17.30 -11.05
CA ASN A 63 8.25 -18.53 -10.57
C ASN A 63 7.06 -18.26 -9.63
N ALA A 64 7.17 -17.31 -8.71
CA ALA A 64 6.07 -16.97 -7.80
C ALA A 64 4.85 -16.42 -8.53
N LEU A 65 5.06 -15.56 -9.54
CA LEU A 65 3.98 -15.04 -10.38
C LEU A 65 3.32 -16.15 -11.22
N LEU A 66 4.10 -17.06 -11.80
CA LEU A 66 3.57 -18.16 -12.62
C LEU A 66 2.81 -19.21 -11.79
N THR A 67 3.29 -19.51 -10.57
CA THR A 67 2.73 -20.60 -9.76
C THR A 67 1.67 -20.14 -8.77
N ARG A 68 1.75 -18.90 -8.27
CA ARG A 68 0.87 -18.37 -7.23
C ARG A 68 0.13 -17.09 -7.65
N GLY A 69 0.57 -16.40 -8.70
CA GLY A 69 0.01 -15.12 -9.13
C GLY A 69 0.41 -13.92 -8.25
N PHE A 70 1.18 -14.13 -7.18
CA PHE A 70 1.62 -13.06 -6.26
C PHE A 70 2.92 -13.44 -5.55
N PHE A 71 3.57 -12.45 -4.90
CA PHE A 71 4.67 -12.65 -3.94
C PHE A 71 4.76 -11.47 -2.96
N PHE A 72 5.40 -11.73 -1.81
CA PHE A 72 5.81 -10.69 -0.87
C PHE A 72 7.26 -10.27 -1.16
N ALA A 73 7.48 -8.97 -1.33
CA ALA A 73 8.81 -8.41 -1.47
C ALA A 73 9.34 -7.97 -0.10
N GLN A 74 10.46 -8.53 0.35
CA GLN A 74 11.12 -8.11 1.58
C GLN A 74 12.29 -7.17 1.29
N HIS A 75 12.70 -6.40 2.30
CA HIS A 75 13.79 -5.42 2.22
C HIS A 75 13.56 -4.28 1.21
N VAL A 76 12.31 -4.07 0.77
CA VAL A 76 11.94 -3.01 -0.19
C VAL A 76 12.03 -1.60 0.38
N LEU A 77 12.10 -1.46 1.70
CA LEU A 77 12.26 -0.17 2.38
C LEU A 77 13.71 0.13 2.74
N GLU A 78 14.65 -0.79 2.49
CA GLU A 78 16.06 -0.51 2.70
C GLU A 78 16.51 0.58 1.70
N THR A 79 17.26 1.57 2.20
CA THR A 79 17.78 2.66 1.37
C THR A 79 18.78 2.12 0.34
N PRO A 80 18.70 2.53 -0.93
CA PRO A 80 19.58 2.06 -1.99
C PRO A 80 21.06 2.30 -1.72
N THR A 81 21.43 3.39 -1.02
CA THR A 81 22.86 3.77 -0.89
C THR A 81 23.41 3.79 0.54
N GLY A 82 22.56 3.60 1.56
CA GLY A 82 22.96 3.71 2.97
C GLY A 82 23.42 5.11 3.39
N LYS A 83 23.20 6.13 2.55
CA LYS A 83 23.51 7.53 2.85
C LYS A 83 22.38 8.17 3.67
N GLU A 84 22.73 9.06 4.60
CA GLU A 84 21.77 9.78 5.46
C GLU A 84 20.74 10.59 4.66
N GLU A 85 21.10 11.10 3.48
CA GLU A 85 20.18 11.82 2.59
C GLU A 85 19.03 10.94 2.06
N ASP A 86 19.27 9.64 1.87
CA ASP A 86 18.23 8.67 1.51
C ASP A 86 17.30 8.37 2.71
N ALA A 87 17.82 8.49 3.94
CA ALA A 87 17.04 8.25 5.16
C ALA A 87 15.99 9.35 5.42
N ALA A 88 16.27 10.60 5.02
CA ALA A 88 15.31 11.70 5.07
C ALA A 88 14.17 11.57 4.03
N SER A 89 14.47 10.94 2.89
CA SER A 89 13.50 10.60 1.82
C SER A 89 12.72 9.31 2.11
N THR A 90 13.17 8.51 3.08
CA THR A 90 12.51 7.23 3.39
C THR A 90 11.29 7.48 4.26
N VAL A 91 10.11 7.31 3.66
CA VAL A 91 8.88 7.18 4.45
C VAL A 91 9.01 6.03 5.41
N LYS A 92 8.98 6.35 6.70
CA LYS A 92 8.83 5.34 7.74
C LYS A 92 7.38 4.89 7.72
N LEU A 93 7.13 3.60 7.53
CA LEU A 93 5.77 3.07 7.59
C LEU A 93 5.08 3.40 8.92
N ALA A 94 5.83 3.49 10.01
CA ALA A 94 5.32 3.95 11.30
C ALA A 94 4.64 5.34 11.20
N GLU A 95 5.26 6.30 10.49
CA GLU A 95 4.69 7.64 10.28
C GLU A 95 3.39 7.58 9.47
N VAL A 96 3.34 6.72 8.44
CA VAL A 96 2.12 6.50 7.64
C VAL A 96 0.99 5.96 8.52
N TYR A 97 1.27 4.92 9.31
CA TYR A 97 0.28 4.33 10.20
C TYR A 97 -0.17 5.30 11.29
N GLU A 98 0.73 6.10 11.84
CA GLU A 98 0.38 7.12 12.83
C GLU A 98 -0.50 8.22 12.23
N ALA A 99 -0.14 8.75 11.07
CA ALA A 99 -0.95 9.75 10.38
C ALA A 99 -2.33 9.19 9.98
N SER A 100 -2.37 7.97 9.47
CA SER A 100 -3.62 7.27 9.18
C SER A 100 -4.51 7.13 10.42
N ARG A 101 -3.94 6.70 11.56
CA ARG A 101 -4.70 6.59 12.82
C ARG A 101 -5.25 7.94 13.28
N ARG A 102 -4.46 9.01 13.21
CA ARG A 102 -4.93 10.36 13.55
C ARG A 102 -6.08 10.80 12.65
N ALA A 103 -5.96 10.61 11.33
CA ALA A 103 -7.00 10.95 10.38
C ALA A 103 -8.30 10.17 10.62
N HIS A 104 -8.22 8.87 10.93
CA HIS A 104 -9.39 8.05 11.26
C HIS A 104 -10.04 8.39 12.61
N ALA A 105 -9.25 8.88 13.56
CA ALA A 105 -9.70 9.30 14.88
C ALA A 105 -10.43 10.66 14.89
N LEU A 106 -10.48 11.37 13.76
CA LEU A 106 -11.24 12.60 13.66
C LEU A 106 -12.74 12.37 13.95
N PRO A 107 -13.44 13.36 14.53
CA PRO A 107 -14.90 13.32 14.68
C PRO A 107 -15.61 13.05 13.35
N VAL A 108 -16.77 12.40 13.39
CA VAL A 108 -17.54 12.06 12.18
C VAL A 108 -17.92 13.32 11.39
N GLU A 109 -18.26 14.39 12.09
CA GLU A 109 -18.61 15.69 11.54
C GLU A 109 -17.46 16.30 10.72
N GLU A 110 -16.23 16.12 11.20
CA GLU A 110 -15.02 16.55 10.49
C GLU A 110 -14.76 15.67 9.28
N LYS A 111 -14.87 14.35 9.43
CA LYS A 111 -14.69 13.40 8.31
C LYS A 111 -15.72 13.58 7.18
N ARG A 112 -16.95 14.00 7.50
CA ARG A 112 -17.98 14.30 6.49
C ARG A 112 -17.57 15.40 5.52
N LYS A 113 -16.70 16.33 5.92
CA LYS A 113 -16.18 17.38 5.03
C LYS A 113 -15.35 16.80 3.88
N TYR A 114 -14.81 15.60 4.06
CA TYR A 114 -13.99 14.88 3.10
C TYR A 114 -14.73 13.76 2.35
N SER A 115 -16.02 13.55 2.66
CA SER A 115 -16.80 12.45 2.07
C SER A 115 -16.93 12.64 0.56
N GLY A 116 -16.48 11.65 -0.21
CA GLY A 116 -16.51 11.69 -1.68
C GLY A 116 -15.43 12.58 -2.31
N ALA A 117 -14.49 13.08 -1.52
CA ALA A 117 -13.34 13.85 -1.98
C ALA A 117 -12.00 13.33 -1.41
N GLY A 118 -11.99 12.14 -0.80
CA GLY A 118 -10.80 11.57 -0.18
C GLY A 118 -11.07 10.77 1.09
N TYR A 119 -12.29 10.78 1.63
CA TYR A 119 -12.69 9.86 2.70
C TYR A 119 -13.96 9.08 2.34
N THR A 120 -13.96 7.80 2.70
CA THR A 120 -15.07 6.87 2.59
C THR A 120 -15.19 6.05 3.87
N GLY A 121 -16.41 5.73 4.25
CA GLY A 121 -16.70 4.93 5.42
C GLY A 121 -18.21 4.81 5.72
N PRO A 122 -18.62 3.75 6.43
CA PRO A 122 -20.00 3.59 6.88
C PRO A 122 -20.45 4.70 7.84
N ASP A 123 -19.52 5.33 8.58
CA ASP A 123 -19.79 6.41 9.53
C ASP A 123 -20.22 7.74 8.86
N VAL A 124 -19.88 7.91 7.58
CA VAL A 124 -20.30 9.07 6.77
C VAL A 124 -21.26 8.68 5.65
N GLU A 125 -21.80 7.47 5.68
CA GLU A 125 -22.73 6.92 4.67
C GLU A 125 -22.16 6.92 3.24
N LYS A 126 -20.83 6.90 3.10
CA LYS A 126 -20.11 6.77 1.81
C LYS A 126 -19.34 5.48 1.81
N HIS A 127 -19.98 4.40 1.41
CA HIS A 127 -19.34 3.09 1.42
C HIS A 127 -18.32 2.95 0.29
N GLU A 128 -17.18 2.33 0.62
CA GLU A 128 -16.25 1.79 -0.36
C GLU A 128 -16.91 0.71 -1.24
N LEU A 129 -16.31 0.50 -2.41
CA LEU A 129 -16.69 -0.62 -3.28
C LEU A 129 -16.54 -1.95 -2.51
N SER A 130 -17.59 -2.75 -2.51
CA SER A 130 -17.56 -4.11 -1.99
C SER A 130 -17.19 -5.07 -3.11
N TYR A 131 -16.18 -5.92 -2.87
CA TYR A 131 -15.82 -7.01 -3.78
C TYR A 131 -16.86 -8.15 -3.79
N GLU A 132 -17.72 -8.20 -2.78
CA GLU A 132 -18.87 -9.10 -2.75
C GLU A 132 -20.14 -8.39 -3.26
N PRO A 133 -20.78 -8.92 -4.33
CA PRO A 133 -22.04 -8.38 -4.81
C PRO A 133 -23.08 -8.28 -3.69
N HIS A 134 -23.85 -7.19 -3.69
CA HIS A 134 -24.93 -6.92 -2.72
C HIS A 134 -24.50 -6.67 -1.27
N LYS A 135 -23.20 -6.74 -0.94
CA LYS A 135 -22.69 -6.31 0.37
C LYS A 135 -22.24 -4.86 0.33
N LYS A 136 -22.37 -4.17 1.47
CA LYS A 136 -21.75 -2.86 1.69
C LYS A 136 -20.41 -3.06 2.37
N SER A 137 -19.39 -2.31 1.93
CA SER A 137 -18.11 -2.30 2.63
C SER A 137 -18.27 -1.71 4.02
N ILE A 138 -17.63 -2.35 5.00
CA ILE A 138 -17.48 -1.87 6.39
C ILE A 138 -16.18 -1.10 6.59
N VAL A 139 -15.34 -1.03 5.55
CA VAL A 139 -14.04 -0.37 5.58
C VAL A 139 -14.24 1.14 5.67
N ARG A 140 -13.35 1.77 6.44
CA ARG A 140 -13.07 3.20 6.37
C ARG A 140 -11.74 3.39 5.65
N ALA A 141 -11.70 4.33 4.71
CA ALA A 141 -10.52 4.59 3.93
C ALA A 141 -10.33 6.09 3.68
N TRP A 142 -9.06 6.48 3.59
CA TRP A 142 -8.66 7.75 3.03
C TRP A 142 -8.05 7.51 1.66
N ASP A 143 -8.74 7.94 0.61
CA ASP A 143 -8.28 7.88 -0.76
C ASP A 143 -7.41 9.08 -1.06
N PHE A 144 -6.16 8.82 -1.46
CA PHE A 144 -5.24 9.85 -1.89
C PHE A 144 -4.92 9.72 -3.37
N ALA A 145 -4.88 10.85 -4.08
CA ALA A 145 -4.37 10.94 -5.44
C ALA A 145 -3.53 12.20 -5.61
N ARG A 146 -2.40 12.08 -6.34
CA ARG A 146 -1.54 13.23 -6.67
C ARG A 146 -2.11 14.14 -7.73
N GLU A 147 -2.92 13.56 -8.61
CA GLU A 147 -3.54 14.23 -9.73
C GLU A 147 -5.05 14.13 -9.57
N VAL A 148 -5.73 15.19 -10.01
CA VAL A 148 -7.19 15.25 -10.04
C VAL A 148 -7.74 14.05 -10.78
N ASN A 149 -8.71 13.38 -10.18
CA ASN A 149 -9.46 12.36 -10.88
C ASN A 149 -10.91 12.33 -10.37
N SER A 150 -11.73 11.43 -10.92
CA SER A 150 -13.14 11.30 -10.56
C SER A 150 -13.38 10.95 -9.08
N PHE A 151 -12.36 10.52 -8.35
CA PHE A 151 -12.43 10.10 -6.94
C PHE A 151 -11.86 11.15 -5.98
N VAL A 152 -10.92 11.99 -6.43
CA VAL A 152 -10.25 13.02 -5.63
C VAL A 152 -10.21 14.35 -6.41
N PRO A 153 -11.00 15.36 -5.99
CA PRO A 153 -10.98 16.70 -6.58
C PRO A 153 -9.63 17.43 -6.43
N GLU A 154 -9.42 18.47 -7.24
CA GLU A 154 -8.15 19.20 -7.40
C GLU A 154 -7.63 19.90 -6.13
N HIS A 155 -8.43 19.99 -5.07
CA HIS A 155 -8.12 20.75 -3.86
C HIS A 155 -8.58 20.07 -2.56
N THR A 156 -8.46 18.74 -2.47
CA THR A 156 -8.71 18.07 -1.18
C THR A 156 -7.59 18.41 -0.20
N ASP A 157 -7.92 19.23 0.80
CA ASP A 157 -7.01 19.63 1.88
C ASP A 157 -7.01 18.58 3.00
N TYR A 158 -6.22 17.52 2.84
CA TYR A 158 -6.20 16.39 3.77
C TYR A 158 -5.83 16.83 5.20
N PRO A 159 -6.33 16.13 6.23
CA PRO A 159 -6.06 16.51 7.61
C PRO A 159 -4.58 16.41 7.98
N ASP A 160 -4.15 17.31 8.87
CA ASP A 160 -2.78 17.42 9.38
C ASP A 160 -1.72 17.42 8.26
N ASN A 161 -0.74 16.53 8.36
CA ASN A 161 0.33 16.32 7.38
C ASN A 161 0.10 15.05 6.54
N LEU A 162 -1.14 14.56 6.45
CA LEU A 162 -1.44 13.31 5.74
C LEU A 162 -1.06 13.42 4.27
N GLN A 163 -1.37 14.53 3.61
CA GLN A 163 -1.00 14.76 2.21
C GLN A 163 0.51 14.63 1.96
N ASP A 164 1.34 15.29 2.76
CA ASP A 164 2.80 15.22 2.64
C ASP A 164 3.34 13.81 2.85
N ILE A 165 2.79 13.09 3.83
CA ILE A 165 3.15 11.70 4.11
C ILE A 165 2.78 10.80 2.92
N MET A 166 1.58 10.98 2.36
CA MET A 166 1.12 10.22 1.20
C MET A 166 1.92 10.54 -0.06
N HIS A 167 2.31 11.80 -0.28
CA HIS A 167 3.24 12.15 -1.35
C HIS A 167 4.54 11.37 -1.19
N ARG A 168 5.23 11.46 -0.04
CA ARG A 168 6.48 10.72 0.14
C ARG A 168 6.29 9.20 -0.03
N LEU A 169 5.16 8.65 0.39
CA LEU A 169 4.86 7.22 0.26
C LEU A 169 4.74 6.82 -1.21
N TYR A 170 4.09 7.64 -2.02
CA TYR A 170 3.95 7.43 -3.46
C TYR A 170 5.29 7.49 -4.19
N ASP A 171 6.20 8.38 -3.81
CA ASP A 171 7.54 8.42 -4.41
C ASP A 171 8.28 7.12 -4.13
N ARG A 172 8.18 6.63 -2.90
CA ARG A 172 8.80 5.37 -2.51
C ARG A 172 8.19 4.18 -3.25
N GLN A 173 6.85 4.11 -3.33
CA GLN A 173 6.16 3.07 -4.07
C GLN A 173 6.49 3.11 -5.56
N ALA A 174 6.60 4.29 -6.16
CA ALA A 174 6.98 4.43 -7.57
C ALA A 174 8.41 3.93 -7.83
N LEU A 175 9.35 4.19 -6.90
CA LEU A 175 10.71 3.68 -6.98
C LEU A 175 10.74 2.14 -6.90
N ILE A 176 10.07 1.57 -5.88
CA ILE A 176 9.99 0.12 -5.67
C ILE A 176 9.30 -0.54 -6.88
N GLY A 177 8.19 0.02 -7.36
CA GLY A 177 7.45 -0.48 -8.50
C GLY A 177 8.30 -0.57 -9.76
N LYS A 178 9.10 0.47 -10.07
CA LYS A 178 10.02 0.44 -11.22
C LYS A 178 11.05 -0.69 -11.11
N VAL A 179 11.60 -0.91 -9.93
CA VAL A 179 12.58 -1.98 -9.67
C VAL A 179 11.93 -3.35 -9.86
N LEU A 180 10.77 -3.57 -9.23
CA LEU A 180 10.05 -4.84 -9.29
C LEU A 180 9.57 -5.16 -10.71
N LEU A 181 9.02 -4.19 -11.45
CA LEU A 181 8.59 -4.41 -12.84
C LEU A 181 9.73 -4.87 -13.75
N ARG A 182 10.93 -4.30 -13.57
CA ARG A 182 12.13 -4.74 -14.31
C ARG A 182 12.53 -6.16 -13.94
N ALA A 183 12.45 -6.51 -12.66
CA ALA A 183 12.74 -7.86 -12.19
C ALA A 183 11.72 -8.88 -12.71
N MET A 184 10.43 -8.53 -12.71
CA MET A 184 9.35 -9.34 -13.30
C MET A 184 9.60 -9.58 -14.79
N ALA A 185 9.94 -8.54 -15.55
CA ALA A 185 10.19 -8.67 -16.99
C ALA A 185 11.36 -9.62 -17.30
N ARG A 186 12.39 -9.65 -16.45
CA ARG A 186 13.53 -10.59 -16.59
C ARG A 186 13.20 -11.99 -16.11
N GLY A 187 12.44 -12.12 -15.03
CA GLY A 187 12.07 -13.40 -14.45
C GLY A 187 11.04 -14.20 -15.27
N LEU A 188 10.30 -13.52 -16.15
CA LEU A 188 9.29 -14.10 -17.02
C LEU A 188 9.78 -14.32 -18.48
N ALA A 189 11.01 -13.89 -18.79
CA ALA A 189 11.64 -14.08 -20.09
C ALA A 189 12.39 -15.42 -20.15
#